data_AF-A0A3A8YP38-F1
#
_entry.id   AF-A0A3A8YP38-F1
#
_cell.length_a   1.000
_cell.length_b   1.000
_cell.length_c   1.000
_cell.angle_alpha   90.00
_cell.angle_beta   90.00
_cell.angle_gamma   90.00
#
_symmetry.space_group_name_H-M   'P 1'
#
loop_
_entity.id
_entity.type
_entity.pdbx_description
1 polymer ?
#
loop_
_entity_poly.entity_id
_entity_poly.type
_entity_poly.pdbx_seq_one_letter_code
_entity_poly.pdbx_strand_id
1 'polypeptide(L)' 'MKKLYVQADEICEDWGVSESQAYKMIQELNRKMLQENPNLIVLAGKVNRKFYEQCCGTAE' A
#
# COMPACT_ATOMS: atom_id res chain seq x y z
N MET A 1 -7.58 -15.64 -6.21
CA MET A 1 -6.72 -14.63 -6.87
C MET A 1 -6.55 -13.45 -5.93
N LYS A 2 -5.32 -13.12 -5.51
CA LYS A 2 -5.05 -11.90 -4.75
C LYS A 2 -5.19 -10.68 -5.68
N LYS A 3 -5.77 -9.59 -5.19
CA LYS A 3 -5.97 -8.34 -5.98
C LYS A 3 -4.61 -7.75 -6.35
N LEU A 4 -4.40 -7.19 -7.54
CA LEU A 4 -3.11 -6.57 -7.91
C LEU A 4 -2.74 -5.34 -7.06
N TYR A 5 -3.74 -4.73 -6.44
CA TYR A 5 -3.59 -3.54 -5.61
C TYR A 5 -4.21 -3.78 -4.24
N VAL A 6 -3.56 -3.21 -3.23
CA VAL A 6 -4.03 -3.19 -1.85
C VAL A 6 -4.76 -1.88 -1.62
N GLN A 7 -5.91 -1.97 -0.98
CA GLN A 7 -6.80 -0.85 -0.66
C GLN A 7 -6.78 -0.58 0.85
N ALA A 8 -7.40 0.52 1.26
CA ALA A 8 -7.46 0.90 2.66
C ALA A 8 -8.18 -0.15 3.51
N ASP A 9 -9.21 -0.83 2.99
CA ASP A 9 -9.90 -1.94 3.68
C ASP A 9 -8.94 -3.05 4.08
N GLU A 10 -8.15 -3.55 3.13
CA GLU A 10 -7.21 -4.64 3.36
C GLU A 10 -6.11 -4.25 4.36
N ILE A 11 -5.65 -2.99 4.32
CA ILE A 11 -4.66 -2.47 5.30
C ILE A 11 -5.29 -2.34 6.69
N CYS A 12 -6.54 -1.91 6.78
CA CYS A 12 -7.28 -1.88 8.03
C CYS A 12 -7.43 -3.28 8.64
N GLU A 13 -7.69 -4.29 7.82
CA GLU A 13 -7.78 -5.69 8.26
C GLU A 13 -6.41 -6.26 8.68
N ASP A 14 -5.36 -6.05 7.88
CA ASP A 14 -4.02 -6.57 8.16
C ASP A 14 -3.37 -5.93 9.40
N TRP A 15 -3.57 -4.62 9.61
CA TRP A 15 -2.88 -3.86 10.65
C TRP A 15 -3.78 -3.42 11.81
N GLY A 16 -5.10 -3.61 11.72
CA GLY A 16 -6.06 -3.19 12.74
C GLY A 16 -6.17 -1.67 12.92
N VAL A 17 -5.86 -0.89 11.87
CA VAL A 17 -5.84 0.59 11.92
C VAL A 17 -7.15 1.20 11.42
N SER A 18 -7.43 2.45 11.80
CA SER A 18 -8.57 3.20 11.24
C SER A 18 -8.38 3.50 9.75
N GLU A 19 -9.48 3.65 9.02
CA GLU A 19 -9.48 3.96 7.58
C GLU A 19 -8.64 5.21 7.24
N SER A 20 -8.73 6.26 8.05
CA SER A 20 -7.91 7.47 7.89
C SER A 20 -6.41 7.20 8.01
N GLN A 21 -6.00 6.29 8.91
CA GLN A 21 -4.60 5.90 9.06
C GLN A 21 -4.15 5.01 7.88
N ALA A 22 -5.00 4.11 7.40
CA ALA A 22 -4.71 3.29 6.23
C ALA A 22 -4.44 4.17 4.99
N TYR A 23 -5.23 5.22 4.75
CA TYR A 23 -4.95 6.16 3.66
C TYR A 23 -3.63 6.91 3.82
N LYS A 24 -3.23 7.28 5.05
CA LYS A 24 -1.92 7.90 5.30
C LYS A 24 -0.79 6.92 4.98
N MET A 25 -0.92 5.65 5.36
CA MET A 25 0.05 4.61 5.04
C MET A 25 0.18 4.40 3.52
N ILE A 26 -0.95 4.34 2.79
CA ILE A 26 -0.94 4.24 1.32
C ILE A 26 -0.20 5.42 0.69
N GLN A 27 -0.46 6.64 1.17
CA GLN A 27 0.24 7.83 0.68
C GLN A 27 1.75 7.76 0.94
N GLU A 28 2.18 7.32 2.13
CA GLU A 28 3.59 7.15 2.45
C GLU A 28 4.26 6.08 1.59
N LEU A 29 3.61 4.95 1.38
CA LEU A 29 4.12 3.88 0.52
C LEU A 29 4.23 4.33 -0.94
N ASN A 30 3.20 5.01 -1.46
CA ASN A 30 3.26 5.56 -2.82
C ASN A 30 4.37 6.60 -2.97
N ARG A 31 4.61 7.44 -1.94
CA ARG A 31 5.76 8.37 -1.94
C ARG A 31 7.09 7.63 -1.97
N LYS A 32 7.28 6.61 -1.15
CA LYS A 32 8.50 5.78 -1.15
C LYS A 32 8.71 5.10 -2.51
N MET A 33 7.65 4.54 -3.08
CA MET A 33 7.71 3.89 -4.39
C MET A 33 8.17 4.86 -5.50
N LEU A 34 7.67 6.09 -5.48
CA LEU A 34 8.10 7.15 -6.41
C LEU A 34 9.54 7.63 -6.15
N GLN A 35 9.99 7.61 -4.89
CA GLN A 35 11.38 7.93 -4.56
C GLN A 35 12.36 6.87 -5.09
N GLU A 36 11.99 5.59 -5.00
CA GLU A 36 12.80 4.49 -5.53
C GLU A 36 12.78 4.46 -7.06
N ASN A 37 11.63 4.73 -7.69
CA ASN A 37 11.54 4.82 -9.13
C ASN A 37 10.49 5.85 -9.56
N PRO A 38 10.92 7.07 -9.97
CA PRO A 38 10.01 8.15 -10.30
C PRO A 38 9.19 7.92 -11.58
N ASN A 39 9.53 6.89 -12.37
CA ASN A 39 8.78 6.51 -13.58
C ASN A 39 7.59 5.59 -13.28
N LEU A 40 7.33 5.25 -12.02
CA LEU A 40 6.19 4.42 -11.64
C LEU A 40 4.90 5.23 -11.56
N ILE A 41 3.78 4.54 -11.83
CA ILE A 41 2.44 5.13 -11.72
C ILE A 41 1.87 4.76 -10.35
N VAL A 42 1.52 5.78 -9.56
CA VAL A 42 0.78 5.64 -8.31
C VAL A 42 -0.71 5.87 -8.53
N LEU A 43 -1.54 5.18 -7.77
CA LEU A 43 -3.00 5.36 -7.77
C LEU A 43 -3.43 5.94 -6.42
N ALA A 44 -4.24 6.99 -6.44
CA ALA A 44 -4.79 7.54 -5.20
C ALA A 44 -5.67 6.50 -4.50
N GLY A 45 -5.44 6.29 -3.20
CA GLY A 45 -6.19 5.32 -2.39
C GLY A 45 -5.83 3.85 -2.63
N LYS A 46 -4.80 3.55 -3.43
CA LYS A 46 -4.32 2.19 -3.68
C LYS A 46 -2.80 2.15 -3.70
N VAL A 47 -2.24 1.02 -3.30
CA VAL A 47 -0.79 0.74 -3.42
C VAL A 47 -0.59 -0.55 -4.21
N ASN A 48 0.48 -0.63 -4.99
CA ASN A 48 0.84 -1.85 -5.70
C ASN A 48 1.08 -2.98 -4.69
N ARG A 49 0.43 -4.13 -4.85
CA ARG A 49 0.54 -5.24 -3.89
C ARG A 49 1.98 -5.69 -3.70
N LYS A 50 2.75 -5.81 -4.79
CA LYS A 50 4.14 -6.25 -4.72
C LYS A 50 4.97 -5.31 -3.84
N PHE A 51 4.79 -4.00 -4.02
CA PHE A 51 5.45 -3.00 -3.20
C PHE A 51 5.01 -3.06 -1.74
N TYR A 52 3.71 -3.22 -1.51
CA TYR A 52 3.15 -3.36 -0.16
C TYR A 52 3.72 -4.59 0.56
N GLU A 53 3.68 -5.78 -0.05
CA GLU A 53 4.20 -7.02 0.54
C GLU A 53 5.71 -6.91 0.83
N GLN A 54 6.48 -6.26 -0.05
CA GLN A 54 7.92 -6.02 0.16
C GLN A 54 8.20 -5.05 1.32
N CYS A 55 7.40 -3.99 1.48
CA CYS A 55 7.65 -2.95 2.48
C CYS A 55 7.09 -3.31 3.86
N CYS A 56 5.92 -3.95 3.87
CA CYS A 56 5.15 -4.28 5.06
C CYS A 56 5.42 -5.71 5.57
N GLY A 57 6.08 -6.56 4.79
CA GLY A 57 6.42 -7.92 5.19
C GLY A 57 5.17 -8.70 5.60
N THR A 58 4.22 -8.89 4.68
CA THR A 58 3.07 -9.76 4.97
C THR A 58 3.59 -11.18 5.16
N ALA A 59 3.50 -11.70 6.39
CA ALA A 59 3.80 -13.10 6.69
C ALA A 59 2.95 -14.00 5.79
N GLU A 60 3.60 -14.99 5.18
CA GLU A 60 2.95 -16.06 4.41
C GLU A 60 1.92 -16.84 5.24
#